data_AF-R8BG63-F1
#
_entry.id   AF-R8BG63-F1
#
_cell.length_a   1.000
_cell.length_b   1.000
_cell.length_c   1.000
_cell.angle_alpha   90.00
_cell.angle_beta   90.00
_cell.angle_gamma   90.00
#
_symmetry.space_group_name_H-M   'P 1'
#
loop_
_entity.id
_entity.type
_entity.pdbx_description
1 polymer ?
#
loop_
_entity_poly.entity_id
_entity_poly.type
_entity_poly.pdbx_seq_one_letter_code
_entity_poly.pdbx_strand_id
1 'polypeptide(L)'
;MHFSLFTITLALAGTTLASPALLPRADGYCNTDKVVTGVGGYTIHYPALSSGGSCIMNKGAEGKGVKDLQTSLNHCYGKSLSVDGDYGDKTKAAVLAAQKSIGQGLSKDGIWGPATGSKMNWWGSKKVAQGTETAYSCIKAIL
;
A
#
# COMPACT_ATOMS: atom_id res chain seq x y z
N MET A 1 1.20 -10.90 72.85
CA MET A 1 1.00 -11.94 71.82
C MET A 1 0.92 -11.24 70.47
N HIS A 2 1.79 -11.67 69.56
CA HIS A 2 1.91 -11.26 68.15
C HIS A 2 0.59 -11.47 67.39
N PHE A 3 0.33 -10.72 66.32
CA PHE A 3 0.26 -11.24 64.93
C PHE A 3 -0.02 -10.10 63.92
N SER A 4 0.98 -9.86 63.05
CA SER A 4 0.91 -9.05 61.84
C SER A 4 -0.02 -9.66 60.79
N LEU A 5 -0.70 -8.81 60.01
CA LEU A 5 -1.30 -9.21 58.73
C LEU A 5 -0.72 -8.33 57.62
N PHE A 6 0.17 -8.93 56.85
CA PHE A 6 0.77 -8.36 55.64
C PHE A 6 -0.21 -8.44 54.46
N THR A 7 -0.30 -7.34 53.73
CA THR A 7 -0.94 -7.24 52.42
C THR A 7 -0.20 -8.08 51.38
N ILE A 8 -0.92 -8.90 50.60
CA ILE A 8 -0.40 -9.52 49.38
C ILE A 8 -1.39 -9.27 48.24
N THR A 9 -1.15 -8.21 47.47
CA THR A 9 -1.77 -8.05 46.14
C THR A 9 -1.02 -8.92 45.15
N LEU A 10 -1.66 -10.00 44.72
CA LEU A 10 -1.17 -10.91 43.71
C LEU A 10 -1.30 -10.26 42.32
N ALA A 11 -0.18 -9.80 41.76
CA ALA A 11 -0.09 -9.47 40.35
C ALA A 11 0.48 -10.69 39.60
N LEU A 12 -0.32 -11.31 38.73
CA LEU A 12 0.18 -12.27 37.74
C LEU A 12 -0.40 -11.96 36.36
N ALA A 13 0.47 -11.29 35.60
CA ALA A 13 0.74 -11.42 34.16
C ALA A 13 -0.43 -11.94 33.30
N GLY A 14 -1.14 -11.00 32.66
CA GLY A 14 -1.91 -11.31 31.47
C GLY A 14 -0.97 -11.82 30.38
N THR A 15 -1.06 -13.10 30.04
CA THR A 15 -0.46 -13.63 28.82
C THR A 15 -1.26 -13.12 27.65
N THR A 16 -0.91 -11.95 27.11
CA THR A 16 -1.29 -11.63 25.75
C THR A 16 -0.60 -12.66 24.87
N LEU A 17 -1.33 -13.68 24.43
CA LEU A 17 -0.96 -14.40 23.23
C LEU A 17 -0.98 -13.35 22.13
N ALA A 18 0.20 -12.79 21.83
CA ALA A 18 0.39 -12.10 20.58
C ALA A 18 0.06 -13.14 19.52
N SER A 19 -1.12 -13.01 18.89
CA SER A 19 -1.41 -13.75 17.67
C SER A 19 -0.19 -13.58 16.79
N PRO A 20 0.39 -14.66 16.23
CA PRO A 20 1.36 -14.46 15.17
C PRO A 20 0.63 -13.61 14.15
N ALA A 21 1.10 -12.38 13.94
CA ALA A 21 0.73 -11.65 12.76
C ALA A 21 1.09 -12.61 11.63
N LEU A 22 0.07 -13.22 11.02
CA LEU A 22 0.25 -13.96 9.79
C LEU A 22 0.96 -12.97 8.90
N LEU A 23 2.27 -13.15 8.73
CA LEU A 23 3.01 -12.41 7.73
C LEU A 23 2.20 -12.67 6.47
N PRO A 24 1.61 -11.65 5.82
CA PRO A 24 1.01 -11.89 4.54
C PRO A 24 2.10 -12.58 3.74
N ARG A 25 1.82 -13.80 3.24
CA ARG A 25 2.67 -14.41 2.23
C ARG A 25 2.73 -13.39 1.12
N ALA A 26 3.78 -12.56 1.13
CA ALA A 26 4.11 -11.75 -0.01
C ALA A 26 4.58 -12.80 -1.01
N ASP A 27 3.70 -13.18 -1.92
CA ASP A 27 3.96 -14.18 -2.95
C ASP A 27 5.13 -13.74 -3.87
N GLY A 28 5.64 -12.52 -3.67
CA GLY A 28 6.87 -11.98 -4.23
C GLY A 28 6.82 -10.45 -4.29
N TYR A 29 7.82 -9.86 -4.94
CA TYR A 29 7.73 -8.46 -5.38
C TYR A 29 6.80 -8.34 -6.59
N CYS A 30 5.96 -7.31 -6.61
CA CYS A 30 5.16 -7.03 -7.81
C CYS A 30 6.11 -6.76 -8.98
N ASN A 31 6.03 -7.58 -10.03
CA ASN A 31 6.92 -7.54 -11.19
C ASN A 31 6.21 -7.06 -12.46
N THR A 32 4.88 -6.97 -12.43
CA THR A 32 4.01 -6.53 -13.53
C THR A 32 2.90 -5.65 -12.97
N ASP A 33 1.93 -5.31 -13.80
CA ASP A 33 0.64 -4.76 -13.41
C ASP A 33 -0.50 -5.58 -14.00
N LYS A 34 -1.69 -5.31 -13.48
CA LYS A 34 -2.97 -5.72 -14.05
C LYS A 34 -3.84 -4.48 -14.23
N VAL A 35 -4.69 -4.53 -15.25
CA VAL A 35 -5.69 -3.50 -15.47
C VAL A 35 -6.89 -3.76 -14.57
N VAL A 36 -7.25 -2.80 -13.73
CA VAL A 36 -8.44 -2.85 -12.85
C VAL A 36 -9.38 -1.69 -13.11
N THR A 37 -10.64 -1.86 -12.73
CA THR A 37 -11.65 -0.80 -12.80
C THR A 37 -11.53 0.12 -11.59
N GLY A 38 -11.46 1.42 -11.83
CA GLY A 38 -11.59 2.47 -10.83
C GLY A 38 -13.01 3.02 -10.75
N VAL A 39 -13.31 3.71 -9.65
CA VAL A 39 -14.57 4.43 -9.44
C VAL A 39 -14.91 5.31 -10.66
N GLY A 40 -16.15 5.25 -11.15
CA GLY A 40 -16.60 6.00 -12.32
C GLY A 40 -16.26 5.37 -13.69
N GLY A 41 -15.81 4.11 -13.68
CA GLY A 41 -15.46 3.36 -14.89
C GLY A 41 -14.11 3.77 -15.48
N TYR A 42 -13.20 4.24 -14.64
CA TYR A 42 -11.82 4.49 -15.04
C TYR A 42 -11.04 3.18 -15.11
N THR A 43 -9.98 3.19 -15.88
CA THR A 43 -9.01 2.11 -15.99
C THR A 43 -7.77 2.49 -15.19
N ILE A 44 -7.30 1.58 -14.33
CA ILE A 44 -6.11 1.77 -13.49
C ILE A 44 -5.11 0.64 -13.79
N HIS A 45 -3.85 1.00 -13.99
CA HIS A 45 -2.74 0.06 -13.97
C HIS A 45 -2.33 -0.19 -12.52
N TYR A 46 -2.62 -1.39 -12.02
CA TYR A 46 -2.44 -1.75 -10.61
C TYR A 46 -1.31 -2.77 -10.46
N PRO A 47 -0.30 -2.53 -9.60
CA PRO A 47 0.84 -3.44 -9.43
C PRO A 47 0.40 -4.85 -9.06
N ALA A 48 0.99 -5.85 -9.72
CA ALA A 48 0.62 -7.24 -9.59
C ALA A 48 1.83 -8.17 -9.72
N LEU A 49 1.65 -9.41 -9.30
CA LEU A 49 2.59 -10.49 -9.53
C LEU A 49 2.14 -11.32 -10.73
N SER A 50 3.07 -11.63 -11.62
CA SER A 50 2.80 -12.40 -12.84
C SER A 50 2.19 -13.79 -12.58
N SER A 51 2.52 -14.42 -11.45
CA SER A 51 1.94 -15.71 -11.04
C SER A 51 0.53 -15.61 -10.43
N GLY A 52 -0.03 -14.40 -10.34
CA GLY A 52 -1.21 -14.13 -9.53
C GLY A 52 -0.89 -14.08 -8.03
N GLY A 53 -1.89 -13.81 -7.20
CA GLY A 53 -1.73 -13.67 -5.76
C GLY A 53 -1.44 -12.24 -5.29
N SER A 54 -0.98 -12.12 -4.04
CA SER A 54 -0.70 -10.85 -3.37
C SER A 54 0.80 -10.55 -3.40
N CYS A 55 1.16 -9.32 -3.75
CA CYS A 55 2.55 -8.89 -3.80
C CYS A 55 2.80 -7.60 -3.04
N ILE A 56 4.06 -7.36 -2.71
CA ILE A 56 4.52 -6.13 -2.08
C ILE A 56 5.56 -5.45 -2.97
N MET A 57 5.89 -4.19 -2.66
CA MET A 57 7.05 -3.50 -3.20
C MET A 57 7.71 -2.70 -2.08
N ASN A 58 9.01 -2.87 -1.93
CA ASN A 58 9.86 -2.12 -1.00
C ASN A 58 11.20 -1.83 -1.69
N LYS A 59 12.19 -1.36 -0.94
CA LYS A 59 13.52 -1.04 -1.51
C LYS A 59 14.13 -2.23 -2.24
N GLY A 60 14.46 -2.05 -3.52
CA GLY A 60 15.00 -3.08 -4.40
C GLY A 60 13.97 -3.82 -5.26
N ALA A 61 12.67 -3.54 -5.08
CA ALA A 61 11.67 -3.95 -6.06
C ALA A 61 11.84 -3.15 -7.36
N GLU A 62 11.60 -3.80 -8.49
CA GLU A 62 11.79 -3.21 -9.82
C GLU A 62 10.66 -3.59 -10.78
N GLY A 63 10.51 -2.83 -11.86
CA GLY A 63 9.68 -3.20 -13.01
C GLY A 63 8.39 -2.40 -13.13
N LYS A 64 7.43 -2.96 -13.88
CA LYS A 64 6.27 -2.19 -14.35
C LYS A 64 5.36 -1.71 -13.20
N GLY A 65 5.13 -2.55 -12.20
CA GLY A 65 4.35 -2.17 -11.03
C GLY A 65 4.94 -0.97 -10.27
N VAL A 66 6.28 -0.87 -10.21
CA VAL A 66 6.94 0.28 -9.60
C VAL A 66 6.73 1.55 -10.43
N LYS A 67 6.77 1.47 -11.76
CA LYS A 67 6.48 2.61 -12.66
C LYS A 67 5.06 3.12 -12.48
N ASP A 68 4.09 2.22 -12.39
CA ASP A 68 2.67 2.58 -12.20
C ASP A 68 2.44 3.24 -10.83
N LEU A 69 3.15 2.75 -9.79
CA LEU A 69 3.18 3.37 -8.47
C LEU A 69 3.83 4.77 -8.50
N GLN A 70 5.01 4.92 -9.08
CA GLN A 70 5.71 6.20 -9.19
C GLN A 70 4.87 7.25 -9.94
N THR A 71 4.26 6.85 -11.06
CA THR A 71 3.33 7.68 -11.83
C THR A 71 2.18 8.17 -10.95
N SER A 72 1.53 7.26 -10.23
CA SER A 72 0.41 7.60 -9.33
C SER A 72 0.85 8.51 -8.18
N LEU A 73 2.03 8.28 -7.60
CA LEU A 73 2.59 9.15 -6.56
C LEU A 73 2.86 10.57 -7.08
N ASN A 74 3.40 10.70 -8.30
CA ASN A 74 3.63 12.00 -8.90
C ASN A 74 2.32 12.75 -9.13
N HIS A 75 1.35 12.14 -9.81
CA HIS A 75 0.11 12.82 -10.20
C HIS A 75 -0.87 13.02 -9.03
N CYS A 76 -1.01 12.02 -8.15
CA CYS A 76 -2.06 12.04 -7.12
C CYS A 76 -1.59 12.47 -5.74
N TYR A 77 -0.27 12.52 -5.52
CA TYR A 77 0.32 12.87 -4.23
C TYR A 77 1.39 13.97 -4.34
N GLY A 78 1.50 14.62 -5.51
CA GLY A 78 2.38 15.76 -5.74
C GLY A 78 3.85 15.43 -5.51
N LYS A 79 4.28 14.23 -5.90
CA LYS A 79 5.68 13.80 -5.82
C LYS A 79 6.43 14.16 -7.10
N SER A 80 7.76 14.17 -7.01
CA SER A 80 8.66 14.48 -8.12
C SER A 80 9.69 13.37 -8.28
N LEU A 81 9.18 12.15 -8.46
CA LEU A 81 9.98 10.95 -8.69
C LEU A 81 10.34 10.82 -10.16
N SER A 82 11.53 10.29 -10.44
CA SER A 82 11.77 9.62 -11.72
C SER A 82 10.85 8.41 -11.84
N VAL A 83 10.28 8.19 -13.03
CA VAL A 83 9.49 6.98 -13.34
C VAL A 83 10.41 5.96 -14.01
N ASP A 84 11.42 5.52 -13.27
CA ASP A 84 12.46 4.59 -13.71
C ASP A 84 12.05 3.12 -13.54
N GLY A 85 11.09 2.86 -12.65
CA GLY A 85 10.70 1.50 -12.27
C GLY A 85 11.55 0.94 -11.14
N ASP A 86 12.37 1.76 -10.48
CA ASP A 86 13.21 1.33 -9.36
C ASP A 86 12.62 1.82 -8.04
N TYR A 87 12.40 0.90 -7.12
CA TYR A 87 11.94 1.25 -5.79
C TYR A 87 13.14 1.68 -4.93
N GLY A 88 13.66 2.86 -5.22
CA GLY A 88 14.75 3.49 -4.46
C GLY A 88 14.27 4.24 -3.20
N ASP A 89 15.20 4.94 -2.55
CA ASP A 89 14.91 5.69 -1.31
C ASP A 89 13.88 6.80 -1.51
N LYS A 90 13.88 7.45 -2.68
CA LYS A 90 12.88 8.46 -3.05
C LYS A 90 11.48 7.86 -3.17
N THR A 91 11.37 6.70 -3.83
CA THR A 91 10.10 5.95 -3.96
C THR A 91 9.58 5.54 -2.58
N LYS A 92 10.44 4.98 -1.72
CA LYS A 92 10.10 4.63 -0.34
C LYS A 92 9.58 5.83 0.45
N ALA A 93 10.28 6.96 0.39
CA ALA A 93 9.87 8.18 1.08
C ALA A 93 8.53 8.71 0.58
N ALA A 94 8.27 8.63 -0.73
CA ALA A 94 7.01 9.02 -1.34
C ALA A 94 5.84 8.11 -0.90
N VAL A 95 6.05 6.79 -0.86
CA VAL A 95 5.03 5.84 -0.34
C VAL A 95 4.74 6.11 1.13
N LEU A 96 5.78 6.32 1.94
CA LEU A 96 5.63 6.66 3.34
C LEU A 96 4.80 7.95 3.53
N ALA A 97 5.04 8.97 2.70
CA ALA A 97 4.27 10.21 2.74
C ALA A 97 2.80 9.97 2.33
N ALA A 98 2.54 9.14 1.33
CA ALA A 98 1.17 8.77 0.93
C ALA A 98 0.45 7.97 2.03
N GLN A 99 1.11 6.98 2.65
CA GLN A 99 0.54 6.24 3.78
C GLN A 99 0.17 7.16 4.95
N LYS A 100 1.01 8.15 5.24
CA LYS A 100 0.73 9.16 6.27
C LYS A 100 -0.48 10.03 5.92
N SER A 101 -0.73 10.34 4.64
CA SER A 101 -1.88 11.16 4.23
C SER A 101 -3.19 10.39 4.13
N ILE A 102 -3.14 9.07 3.90
CA ILE A 102 -4.34 8.22 3.77
C ILE A 102 -5.03 7.94 5.11
N GLY A 103 -4.31 7.97 6.24
CA GLY A 103 -4.91 7.95 7.59
C GLY A 103 -4.78 6.62 8.33
N GLN A 104 -5.80 6.27 9.13
CA GLN A 104 -5.75 5.14 10.08
C GLN A 104 -5.86 3.76 9.42
N GLY A 105 -5.37 2.74 10.11
CA GLY A 105 -5.42 1.34 9.65
C GLY A 105 -4.48 1.07 8.46
N LEU A 106 -3.37 1.80 8.37
CA LEU A 106 -2.24 1.51 7.50
C LEU A 106 -0.93 1.61 8.27
N SER A 107 -0.04 0.66 8.01
CA SER A 107 1.37 0.81 8.37
C SER A 107 1.96 1.99 7.62
N LYS A 108 2.81 2.77 8.32
CA LYS A 108 3.54 3.92 7.78
C LYS A 108 5.01 3.55 7.69
N ASP A 109 5.29 2.56 6.86
CA ASP A 109 6.57 1.86 6.76
C ASP A 109 7.30 2.13 5.44
N GLY A 110 6.65 2.79 4.48
CA GLY A 110 7.16 2.95 3.12
C GLY A 110 7.22 1.62 2.36
N ILE A 111 6.40 0.63 2.73
CA ILE A 111 6.21 -0.61 1.99
C ILE A 111 4.85 -0.53 1.29
N TRP A 112 4.86 -0.66 -0.02
CA TRP A 112 3.63 -0.78 -0.77
C TRP A 112 3.16 -2.25 -0.73
N GLY A 113 1.87 -2.45 -0.47
CA GLY A 113 1.21 -3.76 -0.50
C GLY A 113 -0.30 -3.56 -0.69
N PRO A 114 -1.11 -4.64 -0.72
CA PRO A 114 -2.53 -4.53 -1.07
C PRO A 114 -3.33 -3.59 -0.16
N ALA A 115 -2.98 -3.51 1.12
CA ALA A 115 -3.62 -2.57 2.05
C ALA A 115 -3.34 -1.11 1.66
N THR A 116 -2.08 -0.77 1.33
CA THR A 116 -1.72 0.57 0.82
C THR A 116 -2.41 0.82 -0.51
N GLY A 117 -2.36 -0.15 -1.43
CA GLY A 117 -2.90 -0.03 -2.78
C GLY A 117 -4.41 0.14 -2.85
N SER A 118 -5.17 -0.55 -1.99
CA SER A 118 -6.64 -0.43 -1.94
C SER A 118 -7.11 0.92 -1.39
N LYS A 119 -6.29 1.57 -0.57
CA LYS A 119 -6.63 2.86 0.05
C LYS A 119 -6.01 4.06 -0.63
N MET A 120 -5.07 3.90 -1.56
CA MET A 120 -4.49 5.04 -2.28
C MET A 120 -5.31 5.44 -3.51
N ASN A 121 -5.09 6.67 -4.01
CA ASN A 121 -5.58 7.10 -5.30
C ASN A 121 -4.57 6.71 -6.38
N TRP A 122 -5.06 6.19 -7.49
CA TRP A 122 -4.28 5.80 -8.65
C TRP A 122 -4.48 6.78 -9.78
N TRP A 123 -3.44 6.98 -10.59
CA TRP A 123 -3.58 7.70 -11.85
C TRP A 123 -4.34 6.82 -12.85
N GLY A 124 -5.63 7.11 -13.02
CA GLY A 124 -6.55 6.36 -13.87
C GLY A 124 -6.90 7.11 -15.14
N SER A 125 -7.29 6.37 -16.17
CA SER A 125 -7.69 6.91 -17.48
C SER A 125 -9.04 6.37 -17.93
N LYS A 126 -9.82 7.15 -18.68
CA LYS A 126 -11.09 6.72 -19.26
C LYS A 126 -11.27 7.31 -20.66
N LYS A 127 -11.67 6.48 -21.63
CA LYS A 127 -12.08 6.97 -22.96
C LYS A 127 -13.43 7.68 -22.86
N VAL A 128 -13.53 8.89 -23.39
CA VAL A 128 -14.81 9.61 -23.42
C VAL A 128 -15.70 9.05 -24.53
N ALA A 129 -17.02 8.95 -24.28
CA ALA A 129 -17.95 8.29 -25.19
C ALA A 129 -18.12 8.98 -26.55
N GLN A 130 -17.72 10.26 -26.66
CA GLN A 130 -17.96 11.09 -27.84
C GLN A 130 -16.67 11.57 -28.55
N GLY A 131 -15.52 10.92 -28.35
CA GLY A 131 -14.28 11.33 -29.03
C GLY A 131 -13.07 10.43 -28.85
N THR A 132 -11.92 10.84 -29.38
CA THR A 132 -10.61 10.19 -29.19
C THR A 132 -9.91 10.62 -27.89
N GLU A 133 -10.53 11.51 -27.12
CA GLU A 133 -9.96 12.06 -25.89
C GLU A 133 -9.95 11.02 -24.75
N THR A 134 -8.89 11.09 -23.94
CA THR A 134 -8.74 10.30 -22.72
C THR A 134 -8.78 11.22 -21.53
N ALA A 135 -9.76 11.02 -20.65
CA ALA A 135 -9.84 11.70 -19.37
C ALA A 135 -8.90 11.02 -18.37
N TYR A 136 -8.13 11.80 -17.62
CA TYR A 136 -7.27 11.30 -16.55
C TYR A 136 -7.69 11.87 -15.21
N SER A 137 -7.60 11.06 -14.16
CA SER A 137 -7.97 11.47 -12.81
C SER A 137 -7.34 10.59 -11.74
N CYS A 138 -7.31 11.10 -10.51
CA CYS A 138 -6.90 10.36 -9.33
C CYS A 138 -8.09 9.62 -8.72
N ILE A 139 -8.11 8.30 -8.89
CA ILE A 139 -9.30 7.46 -8.66
C ILE A 139 -8.97 6.31 -7.70
N LYS A 140 -9.95 5.88 -6.90
CA LYS A 140 -9.84 4.65 -6.10
C LYS A 140 -10.04 3.42 -6.99
N ALA A 141 -9.19 2.42 -6.82
CA ALA A 141 -9.39 1.11 -7.44
C ALA A 141 -10.58 0.39 -6.81
N ILE A 142 -11.33 -0.36 -7.62
CA ILE A 142 -12.34 -1.32 -7.19
C ILE A 142 -11.65 -2.69 -7.27
N LEU A 143 -11.24 -3.22 -6.11
CA LEU A 143 -10.45 -4.45 -5.96
C LEU A 143 -11.27 -5.58 -5.33
#